data_AF-A0A5J4Q8P9-F1
#
_entry.id   AF-A0A5J4Q8P9-F1
#
_cell.length_a   1.000
_cell.length_b   1.000
_cell.length_c   1.000
_cell.angle_alpha   90.00
_cell.angle_beta   90.00
_cell.angle_gamma   90.00
#
_symmetry.space_group_name_H-M   'P 1'
#
loop_
_entity.id
_entity.type
_entity.pdbx_description
1 polymer ?
#
loop_
_entity_poly.entity_id
_entity_poly.type
_entity_poly.pdbx_seq_one_letter_code
_entity_poly.pdbx_strand_id
1 'polypeptide(L)'
;MLGTRHTGDEVKILKISGYRVQLYAGNNSREAHNYVTTLASKVKELFPDTEVYTFFTPPRWICQAGDFSTIEEAEAMLHQLKSFLLLKDMFIVKEQINVRL
;
A
#
# COMPACT_ATOMS: atom_id res chain seq x y z
N MET A 1 -2.98 -39.35 21.04
CA MET A 1 -2.06 -38.34 21.59
C MET A 1 -2.51 -36.97 21.10
N LEU A 2 -2.78 -36.09 22.06
CA LEU A 2 -2.75 -34.63 22.04
C LEU A 2 -3.05 -33.92 20.71
N GLY A 3 -4.25 -33.31 20.66
CA GLY A 3 -4.54 -32.26 19.70
C GLY A 3 -3.76 -30.99 20.03
N THR A 4 -3.27 -30.33 19.00
CA THR A 4 -2.87 -28.93 19.05
C THR A 4 -4.01 -28.12 18.44
N ARG A 5 -4.82 -27.51 19.31
CA ARG A 5 -5.75 -26.45 18.91
C ARG A 5 -4.92 -25.26 18.47
N HIS A 6 -4.71 -25.09 17.17
CA HIS A 6 -4.35 -23.79 16.62
C HIS A 6 -5.63 -22.99 16.45
N THR A 7 -6.08 -22.37 17.53
CA THR A 7 -6.96 -21.20 17.43
C THR A 7 -6.03 -19.99 17.43
N GLY A 8 -5.34 -19.80 16.31
CA GLY A 8 -4.84 -18.47 15.99
C GLY A 8 -6.07 -17.67 15.59
N ASP A 9 -6.32 -16.54 16.25
CA ASP A 9 -7.38 -15.63 15.83
C ASP A 9 -7.12 -15.26 14.35
N GLU A 10 -7.87 -15.88 13.44
CA GLU A 10 -7.81 -15.55 12.02
C GLU A 10 -8.26 -14.09 11.91
N VAL A 11 -7.32 -13.17 11.67
CA VAL A 11 -7.63 -11.77 11.37
C VAL A 11 -8.53 -11.78 10.14
N LYS A 12 -9.82 -11.51 10.34
CA LYS A 12 -10.78 -11.47 9.25
C LYS A 12 -10.50 -10.21 8.44
N ILE A 13 -10.09 -10.42 7.19
CA ILE A 13 -9.90 -9.34 6.21
C ILE A 13 -11.19 -9.24 5.39
N LEU A 14 -11.85 -8.10 5.48
CA LEU A 14 -12.96 -7.74 4.61
C LEU A 14 -12.43 -6.96 3.40
N LYS A 15 -12.81 -7.40 2.19
CA LYS A 15 -12.53 -6.66 0.95
C LYS A 15 -13.70 -5.74 0.65
N ILE A 16 -13.44 -4.44 0.58
CA ILE A 16 -14.44 -3.42 0.26
C ILE A 16 -13.90 -2.46 -0.81
N SER A 17 -14.78 -1.69 -1.44
CA SER A 17 -14.35 -0.55 -2.24
C SER A 17 -13.83 0.56 -1.31
N GLY A 18 -12.63 1.06 -1.60
CA GLY A 18 -12.00 2.17 -0.89
C GLY A 18 -10.93 2.81 -1.76
N TYR A 19 -9.89 3.35 -1.10
CA TYR A 19 -8.88 4.17 -1.73
C TYR A 19 -7.47 3.79 -1.29
N ARG A 20 -6.51 3.94 -2.20
CA ARG A 20 -5.07 3.89 -1.91
C ARG A 20 -4.37 5.08 -2.50
N VAL A 21 -3.18 5.40 -1.98
CA VAL A 21 -2.31 6.41 -2.57
C VAL A 21 -1.31 5.72 -3.47
N GLN A 22 -1.36 6.00 -4.77
CA GLN A 22 -0.36 5.52 -5.72
C GLN A 22 0.87 6.42 -5.67
N LEU A 23 2.01 5.83 -5.32
CA LEU A 23 3.28 6.51 -5.14
C LEU A 23 4.14 6.51 -6.41
N TYR A 24 3.99 5.44 -7.21
CA TYR A 24 4.79 5.22 -8.40
C TYR A 24 4.07 4.31 -9.41
N ALA A 25 4.25 4.62 -10.69
CA ALA A 25 3.94 3.73 -11.82
C ALA A 25 5.05 3.81 -12.87
N GLY A 26 6.00 2.87 -12.79
CA GLY A 26 7.19 2.83 -13.64
C GLY A 26 7.06 1.93 -14.86
N ASN A 27 8.16 1.80 -15.59
CA ASN A 27 8.29 0.88 -16.72
C ASN A 27 8.70 -0.53 -16.27
N ASN A 28 8.84 -1.46 -17.21
CA ASN A 28 9.32 -2.82 -16.96
C ASN A 28 10.86 -2.87 -16.97
N SER A 29 11.49 -2.22 -16.00
CA SER A 29 12.94 -2.24 -15.82
C SER A 29 13.32 -2.77 -14.44
N ARG A 30 14.57 -3.25 -14.31
CA ARG A 30 15.10 -3.67 -13.01
C ARG A 30 15.27 -2.47 -12.07
N GLU A 31 15.57 -1.31 -12.63
CA GLU A 31 15.67 -0.03 -11.93
C GLU A 31 14.32 0.35 -11.32
N ALA A 32 13.23 0.22 -12.08
CA ALA A 32 11.87 0.46 -11.59
C ALA A 32 11.47 -0.52 -10.48
N HIS A 33 11.83 -1.81 -10.60
CA HIS A 33 11.63 -2.79 -9.53
C HIS A 33 12.37 -2.38 -8.25
N ASN A 34 13.68 -2.10 -8.35
CA ASN A 34 14.49 -1.69 -7.21
C ASN A 34 13.94 -0.41 -6.57
N TYR A 35 13.49 0.54 -7.39
CA TYR A 35 12.89 1.78 -6.94
C TYR A 35 11.61 1.53 -6.12
N VAL A 36 10.68 0.69 -6.59
CA VAL A 36 9.46 0.39 -5.80
C VAL A 36 9.78 -0.34 -4.50
N THR A 37 10.78 -1.22 -4.48
CA THR A 37 11.24 -1.89 -3.25
C THR A 37 11.80 -0.88 -2.25
N THR A 38 12.71 0.00 -2.66
CA THR A 38 13.27 1.04 -1.78
C THR A 38 12.18 2.01 -1.31
N LEU A 39 11.26 2.39 -2.19
CA LEU A 39 10.17 3.29 -1.86
C LEU A 39 9.24 2.67 -0.82
N ALA A 40 8.92 1.38 -0.95
CA ALA A 40 8.09 0.67 0.02
C ALA A 40 8.75 0.61 1.40
N SER A 41 10.05 0.33 1.47
CA SER A 41 10.80 0.37 2.74
C SER A 41 10.74 1.75 3.40
N LYS A 42 10.97 2.83 2.64
CA LYS A 42 10.88 4.21 3.16
C LYS A 42 9.50 4.55 3.70
N VAL A 43 8.44 4.13 2.99
CA VAL A 43 7.06 4.38 3.45
C VAL A 43 6.79 3.62 4.74
N LYS A 44 7.24 2.36 4.85
CA LYS A 44 7.11 1.58 6.09
C LYS A 44 7.94 2.16 7.25
N GLU A 45 9.08 2.79 6.98
CA GLU A 45 9.86 3.50 8.00
C GLU A 45 9.13 4.75 8.52
N LEU A 46 8.50 5.52 7.63
CA LEU A 46 7.78 6.75 7.99
C LEU A 46 6.39 6.47 8.58
N PHE A 47 5.72 5.42 8.09
CA PHE A 47 4.35 5.06 8.42
C PHE A 47 4.25 3.54 8.67
N PRO A 48 4.73 3.05 9.84
CA PRO A 48 4.79 1.61 10.14
C PRO A 48 3.45 0.88 10.03
N ASP A 49 2.36 1.56 10.39
CA ASP A 49 1.00 1.00 10.38
C ASP A 49 0.33 1.03 9.00
N THR A 50 0.93 1.72 8.02
CA THR A 50 0.37 1.84 6.67
C THR A 50 0.79 0.64 5.83
N GLU A 51 -0.17 -0.07 5.24
CA GLU A 51 0.14 -1.14 4.30
C GLU A 51 0.72 -0.61 2.99
N VAL A 52 1.68 -1.33 2.41
CA VAL A 52 2.33 -0.92 1.17
C VAL A 52 2.35 -2.09 0.21
N TYR A 53 1.85 -1.85 -1.00
CA TYR A 53 1.65 -2.85 -2.04
C TYR A 53 2.56 -2.54 -3.21
N THR A 54 3.47 -3.46 -3.51
CA THR A 54 4.32 -3.41 -4.71
C THR A 54 4.01 -4.58 -5.62
N PHE A 55 3.62 -4.32 -6.86
CA PHE A 55 3.27 -5.38 -7.81
C PHE A 55 3.55 -4.94 -9.25
N PHE A 56 3.65 -5.93 -10.14
CA PHE A 56 3.79 -5.71 -11.57
C PHE A 56 2.45 -5.89 -12.25
N THR A 57 1.94 -4.82 -12.86
CA THR A 57 0.82 -4.85 -13.80
C THR A 57 1.40 -4.56 -15.17
N PRO A 58 1.63 -5.57 -16.04
CA PRO A 58 2.35 -5.37 -17.29
C PRO A 58 1.82 -4.16 -18.09
N PRO A 59 2.69 -3.24 -18.53
CA PRO A 59 4.16 -3.24 -18.47
C PRO A 59 4.76 -2.42 -17.30
N ARG A 60 4.05 -2.26 -16.18
CA ARG A 60 4.38 -1.28 -15.14
C ARG A 60 4.61 -1.88 -13.76
N TRP A 61 5.63 -1.38 -13.07
CA TRP A 61 5.80 -1.55 -11.63
C TRP A 61 4.96 -0.50 -10.89
N ILE A 62 4.10 -0.97 -9.98
CA ILE A 62 3.22 -0.13 -9.17
C ILE A 62 3.69 -0.18 -7.72
N CYS A 63 3.61 0.98 -7.05
CA CYS A 63 3.74 1.08 -5.60
C CYS A 63 2.57 1.91 -5.07
N GLN A 64 1.77 1.32 -4.18
CA GLN A 64 0.60 1.93 -3.55
C GLN A 64 0.68 1.80 -2.04
N ALA A 65 0.12 2.77 -1.32
CA ALA A 65 0.10 2.81 0.13
C ALA A 65 -1.32 2.99 0.68
N GLY A 66 -1.58 2.29 1.78
CA GLY A 66 -2.78 2.34 2.59
C GLY A 66 -3.93 1.48 2.10
N ASP A 67 -4.96 1.43 2.94
CA ASP A 67 -6.26 0.83 2.69
C ASP A 67 -7.30 1.76 3.35
N PHE A 68 -7.67 2.84 2.65
CA PHE A 68 -8.49 3.92 3.21
C PHE A 68 -9.95 3.77 2.81
N SER A 69 -10.84 3.78 3.80
CA SER A 69 -12.28 3.62 3.55
C SER A 69 -12.91 4.88 2.97
N THR A 70 -12.30 6.03 3.26
CA THR A 70 -12.76 7.36 2.85
C THR A 70 -11.72 8.07 1.99
N ILE A 71 -12.16 9.03 1.17
CA ILE A 71 -11.25 9.81 0.33
C ILE A 71 -10.45 10.80 1.18
N GLU A 72 -11.04 11.30 2.26
CA GLU A 72 -10.43 12.25 3.19
C GLU A 72 -9.22 11.62 3.92
N GLU A 73 -9.32 10.37 4.34
CA GLU A 73 -8.18 9.60 4.90
C GLU A 73 -7.06 9.44 3.87
N ALA A 74 -7.42 9.12 2.61
CA ALA A 74 -6.45 8.99 1.54
C ALA A 74 -5.78 10.34 1.18
N GLU A 75 -6.52 11.45 1.22
CA GLU A 75 -6.01 12.81 1.02
C GLU A 75 -5.05 13.22 2.13
N ALA A 76 -5.37 12.90 3.39
CA ALA A 76 -4.49 13.14 4.52
C ALA A 76 -3.16 12.39 4.36
N MET A 77 -3.21 11.11 3.98
CA MET A 77 -2.02 10.32 3.69
C MET A 77 -1.24 10.89 2.49
N LEU A 78 -1.92 11.22 1.39
CA LEU A 78 -1.28 11.81 0.21
C LEU A 78 -0.53 13.10 0.58
N HIS A 79 -1.12 13.96 1.40
CA HIS A 79 -0.50 15.20 1.86
C HIS A 79 0.76 14.92 2.71
N GLN A 80 0.68 13.98 3.66
CA GLN A 80 1.83 13.57 4.46
C GLN A 80 2.96 13.01 3.57
N LEU A 81 2.66 12.08 2.66
CA LEU A 81 3.65 11.51 1.74
C LEU A 81 4.30 12.59 0.86
N LYS A 82 3.53 13.56 0.36
CA LYS A 82 4.08 14.69 -0.42
C LYS A 82 5.05 15.51 0.41
N SER A 83 4.75 15.72 1.69
CA SER A 83 5.62 16.46 2.61
C SER A 83 6.94 15.73 2.92
N PHE A 84 6.93 14.41 3.04
CA PHE A 84 8.12 13.64 3.45
C PHE A 84 8.96 13.13 2.27
N LEU A 85 8.32 12.68 1.18
CA LEU A 85 9.01 11.99 0.09
C LEU A 85 9.34 12.90 -1.10
N LEU A 86 8.76 14.11 -1.16
CA LEU A 86 8.98 15.08 -2.23
C LEU A 86 8.73 14.51 -3.65
N LEU A 87 7.89 13.47 -3.75
CA LEU A 87 7.49 12.86 -5.02
C LEU A 87 6.41 13.70 -5.68
N LYS A 88 6.53 13.91 -7.00
CA LYS A 88 5.64 14.80 -7.75
C LYS A 88 4.37 14.10 -8.26
N ASP A 89 4.45 12.82 -8.57
CA ASP A 89 3.40 12.10 -9.31
C ASP A 89 2.55 11.16 -8.43
N MET A 90 2.23 11.61 -7.21
CA MET A 90 1.37 10.85 -6.29
C MET A 90 -0.10 11.25 -6.44
N PHE A 91 -0.98 10.26 -6.51
CA PHE A 91 -2.42 10.45 -6.68
C PHE A 91 -3.21 9.35 -5.97
N ILE A 92 -4.50 9.61 -5.73
CA ILE A 92 -5.41 8.65 -5.10
C ILE A 92 -6.02 7.76 -6.18
N VAL A 93 -6.10 6.47 -5.92
CA VAL A 93 -6.80 5.49 -6.73
C VAL A 93 -7.95 4.89 -5.95
N LYS A 94 -9.09 4.67 -6.62
CA LYS A 94 -10.24 3.95 -6.06
C LYS A 94 -10.15 2.49 -6.47
N GLU A 95 -10.10 1.58 -5.50
CA GLU A 95 -9.94 0.14 -5.76
C GLU A 95 -10.50 -0.72 -4.61
N GLN A 96 -10.24 -2.04 -4.66
CA GLN A 96 -10.56 -2.95 -3.57
C GLN A 96 -9.45 -2.90 -2.52
N ILE A 97 -9.83 -2.58 -1.29
CA ILE A 97 -8.92 -2.47 -0.14
C ILE A 97 -9.15 -3.59 0.86
N ASN A 98 -8.15 -3.82 1.71
CA ASN A 98 -8.22 -4.81 2.79
C ASN A 98 -8.47 -4.10 4.13
N VAL A 99 -9.66 -4.28 4.69
CA VAL A 99 -10.00 -3.75 6.03
C VAL A 99 -9.94 -4.89 7.03
N ARG A 100 -9.15 -4.71 8.09
CA ARG A 100 -9.10 -5.66 9.21
C ARG A 100 -10.32 -5.44 10.11
N LEU A 101 -11.06 -6.52 10.40
CA LEU A 101 -12.19 -6.53 11.33
C LEU A 101 -11.75 -6.76 12.78
#